data_AF-A0A917Q2L5-F1
#
_entry.id   AF-A0A917Q2L5-F1
#
_cell.length_a   1.000
_cell.length_b   1.000
_cell.length_c   1.000
_cell.angle_alpha   90.00
_cell.angle_beta   90.00
_cell.angle_gamma   90.00
#
_symmetry.space_group_name_H-M   'P 1'
#
loop_
_entity.id
_entity.type
_entity.pdbx_description
1 polymer ?
#
loop_
_entity_poly.entity_id
_entity_poly.type
_entity_poly.pdbx_seq_one_letter_code
_entity_poly.pdbx_strand_id
1 'polypeptide(L)'
;MGFQWYQQVANDLPLTQGDILLEFPVPIIESKCEYPFFKATGAVFVTQACDLENGKADTVSLCAIVSLNDIVKQMMINEFGDDLSQLSSLGQ
;
A
#
# COMPACT_ATOMS: atom_id res chain seq x y z
N MET A 1 3.10 5.20 -25.44
CA MET A 1 1.95 5.11 -24.52
C MET A 1 2.51 4.71 -23.16
N GLY A 2 2.61 5.65 -22.22
CA GLY A 2 3.10 5.37 -20.87
C GLY A 2 1.91 5.40 -19.92
N PHE A 3 1.54 4.26 -19.36
CA PHE A 3 0.58 4.23 -18.27
C PHE A 3 1.34 4.49 -16.96
N GLN A 4 0.81 5.34 -16.07
CA GLN A 4 1.50 5.67 -14.81
C GLN A 4 1.73 4.45 -13.87
N TRP A 5 0.99 3.36 -14.09
CA TRP A 5 1.15 2.10 -13.37
C TRP A 5 2.21 1.16 -13.98
N TYR A 6 2.81 1.54 -15.11
CA TYR A 6 3.84 0.77 -15.79
C TYR A 6 5.06 1.64 -16.05
N GLN A 7 6.10 1.42 -15.27
CA GLN A 7 7.43 1.97 -15.53
C GLN A 7 8.41 0.81 -15.63
N GLN A 8 9.04 0.67 -16.79
CA GLN A 8 10.17 -0.24 -16.92
C GLN A 8 11.34 0.39 -16.15
N VAL A 9 11.65 -0.17 -14.99
CA VAL A 9 12.84 0.22 -14.22
C VAL A 9 13.97 -0.68 -14.70
N ALA A 10 14.90 -0.12 -15.48
CA ALA A 10 16.18 -0.79 -15.73
C ALA A 10 16.97 -0.70 -14.43
N ASN A 11 16.81 -1.70 -13.57
CA ASN A 11 17.54 -1.78 -12.32
C ASN A 11 18.42 -3.03 -12.37
N ASP A 12 19.74 -2.82 -12.39
CA ASP A 12 20.74 -3.89 -12.34
C ASP A 12 20.94 -4.41 -10.89
N LEU A 13 20.21 -3.82 -9.93
CA LEU A 13 20.25 -4.20 -8.53
C LEU A 13 19.29 -5.38 -8.27
N PRO A 14 19.77 -6.49 -7.70
CA PRO A 14 18.92 -7.59 -7.30
C PRO A 14 17.96 -7.13 -6.20
N LEU A 15 16.66 -7.37 -6.40
CA LEU A 15 15.63 -7.11 -5.39
C LEU A 15 15.68 -8.19 -4.32
N THR A 16 15.60 -7.78 -3.06
CA THR A 16 15.66 -8.67 -1.91
C THR A 16 14.43 -8.53 -1.02
N GLN A 17 14.18 -9.55 -0.19
CA GLN A 17 13.07 -9.51 0.75
C GLN A 17 13.29 -8.38 1.78
N GLY A 18 12.26 -7.57 2.01
CA GLY A 18 12.31 -6.44 2.93
C GLY A 18 12.74 -5.12 2.29
N ASP A 19 13.14 -5.11 1.01
CA ASP A 19 13.38 -3.86 0.29
C ASP A 19 12.11 -2.99 0.27
N ILE A 20 12.32 -1.67 0.33
CA ILE A 20 11.24 -0.69 0.39
C ILE A 20 11.22 0.14 -0.89
N LEU A 21 10.09 0.13 -1.58
CA LEU A 21 9.77 1.05 -2.67
C LEU A 21 9.07 2.26 -2.07
N LEU A 22 9.70 3.43 -2.10
CA LEU A 22 9.17 4.64 -1.44
C LEU A 22 8.00 5.29 -2.20
N GLU A 23 8.03 5.24 -3.53
CA GLU A 23 7.04 5.89 -4.41
C GLU A 23 6.43 4.88 -5.39
N PHE A 24 5.80 3.83 -4.86
CA PHE A 24 5.15 2.83 -5.69
C PHE A 24 3.67 3.15 -5.89
N PRO A 25 3.15 3.20 -7.13
CA PRO A 25 1.73 3.40 -7.38
C PRO A 25 0.96 2.13 -6.99
N VAL A 26 0.24 2.17 -5.87
CA VAL A 26 -0.65 1.07 -5.46
C VAL A 26 -2.07 1.39 -5.92
N PRO A 27 -2.77 0.45 -6.60
CA PRO A 27 -4.17 0.64 -6.93
C PRO A 27 -5.00 0.72 -5.65
N ILE A 28 -5.76 1.80 -5.48
CA ILE A 28 -6.77 1.90 -4.44
C ILE A 28 -8.14 1.71 -5.07
N ILE A 29 -8.91 0.78 -4.52
CA ILE A 29 -10.32 0.64 -4.87
C ILE A 29 -11.10 1.66 -4.04
N GLU A 30 -11.16 2.91 -4.50
CA GLU A 30 -12.12 3.88 -3.97
C GLU A 30 -13.45 3.75 -4.73
N SER A 31 -14.57 3.81 -4.02
CA SER A 31 -15.91 3.83 -4.60
C SER A 31 -16.21 5.20 -5.27
N LYS A 32 -15.40 5.57 -6.25
CA LYS A 32 -15.58 6.78 -7.05
C LYS A 32 -15.77 6.35 -8.51
N CYS A 33 -16.58 7.11 -9.23
CA CYS A 33 -17.07 6.73 -10.56
C CYS A 33 -16.05 6.80 -11.71
N GLU A 34 -14.74 6.96 -11.43
CA GLU A 34 -13.72 7.11 -12.48
C GLU A 34 -12.59 6.09 -12.33
N TYR A 35 -12.04 5.62 -13.44
CA TYR A 35 -10.98 4.61 -13.49
C TYR A 35 -9.63 5.29 -13.78
N PRO A 36 -8.49 4.86 -13.22
CA PRO A 36 -8.22 4.17 -11.95
C PRO A 36 -7.62 5.12 -10.88
N PHE A 37 -8.04 5.01 -9.61
CA PHE A 37 -7.47 5.78 -8.50
C PHE A 37 -6.21 5.11 -7.93
N PHE A 38 -5.06 5.33 -8.57
CA PHE A 38 -3.77 4.98 -7.98
C PHE A 38 -3.36 6.02 -6.95
N LYS A 39 -2.81 5.58 -5.82
CA LYS A 39 -2.13 6.46 -4.86
C LYS A 39 -0.70 5.98 -4.70
N ALA A 40 0.24 6.90 -4.86
CA ALA A 40 1.63 6.62 -4.53
C ALA A 40 1.74 6.38 -3.02
N THR A 41 2.29 5.24 -2.65
CA THR A 41 2.60 4.91 -1.26
C THR A 41 3.86 4.05 -1.19
N GLY A 42 4.41 3.94 0.00
CA GLY A 42 5.50 3.00 0.25
C GLY A 42 5.01 1.55 0.10
N ALA A 43 5.86 0.66 -0.39
CA ALA A 43 5.58 -0.78 -0.42
C ALA A 43 6.83 -1.58 -0.03
N VAL A 44 6.63 -2.68 0.69
CA VAL A 44 7.70 -3.61 1.09
C VAL A 44 7.60 -4.90 0.29
N PHE A 45 8.75 -5.42 -0.17
CA PHE A 45 8.83 -6.76 -0.76
C PHE A 45 8.63 -7.83 0.32
N VAL A 46 7.58 -8.64 0.15
CA VAL A 46 7.24 -9.73 1.08
C VAL A 46 7.35 -11.12 0.44
N THR A 47 7.73 -11.21 -0.84
CA THR A 47 8.12 -12.50 -1.46
C THR A 47 9.26 -13.13 -0.67
N GLN A 48 9.26 -14.46 -0.55
CA GLN A 48 10.31 -15.18 0.16
C GLN A 48 11.68 -14.95 -0.51
N ALA A 49 12.70 -14.68 0.30
CA ALA A 49 14.08 -14.47 -0.18
C ALA A 49 14.57 -15.62 -1.07
N CYS A 50 14.31 -16.88 -0.67
CA CYS A 50 14.69 -18.05 -1.46
C CYS A 50 14.10 -18.06 -2.88
N ASP A 51 12.88 -17.55 -3.06
CA ASP A 51 12.24 -17.53 -4.38
C ASP A 51 12.80 -16.42 -5.26
N LEU A 52 13.14 -15.27 -4.67
CA LEU A 52 13.81 -14.15 -5.34
C LEU A 52 15.23 -14.53 -5.77
N GLU A 53 16.04 -15.08 -4.85
CA GLU A 53 17.45 -15.42 -5.10
C GLU A 53 17.62 -16.52 -6.15
N ASN A 54 16.70 -17.50 -6.18
CA ASN A 54 16.77 -18.61 -7.13
C ASN A 54 16.05 -18.31 -8.45
N GLY A 55 15.54 -17.08 -8.66
CA GLY A 55 14.81 -16.71 -9.88
C GLY A 55 13.56 -17.56 -10.11
N LYS A 56 12.93 -18.06 -9.04
CA LYS A 56 11.73 -18.90 -9.11
C LYS A 56 10.43 -18.09 -9.14
N ALA A 57 10.53 -16.78 -8.91
CA ALA A 57 9.40 -15.87 -8.85
C ALA A 57 9.32 -15.02 -10.13
N ASP A 58 8.34 -15.32 -10.99
CA ASP A 58 7.98 -14.46 -12.13
C ASP A 58 7.23 -13.18 -11.68
N THR A 59 6.71 -13.20 -10.45
CA THR A 59 5.95 -12.11 -9.84
C THR A 59 6.37 -11.91 -8.39
N VAL A 60 6.27 -10.67 -7.92
CA VAL A 60 6.57 -10.30 -6.53
C VAL A 60 5.31 -9.94 -5.76
N SER A 61 5.29 -10.30 -4.48
CA SER A 61 4.29 -9.89 -3.51
C SER A 61 4.78 -8.64 -2.80
N LEU A 62 3.94 -7.61 -2.81
CA LEU A 62 4.20 -6.33 -2.16
C LEU A 62 3.17 -6.11 -1.04
N CYS A 63 3.62 -5.48 0.04
CA CYS A 63 2.76 -5.02 1.12
C CYS A 63 2.80 -3.49 1.19
N ALA A 64 1.65 -2.83 1.11
CA ALA A 64 1.57 -1.38 1.22
C ALA A 64 1.92 -0.93 2.64
N ILE A 65 2.78 0.09 2.74
CA ILE A 65 3.08 0.77 3.99
C ILE A 65 2.00 1.80 4.24
N VAL A 66 1.42 1.75 5.43
CA VAL A 66 0.42 2.68 5.93
C VAL A 66 0.83 3.11 7.33
N SER A 67 0.49 4.34 7.71
CA SER A 67 0.78 4.79 9.07
C SER A 67 -0.14 4.09 10.06
N LEU A 68 0.37 3.76 11.25
CA LEU A 68 -0.46 3.21 12.32
C LEU A 68 -1.62 4.15 12.67
N ASN A 69 -1.38 5.46 12.62
CA ASN A 69 -2.42 6.47 12.84
C ASN A 69 -3.56 6.36 11.84
N ASP A 70 -3.27 6.08 10.56
CA ASP A 70 -4.31 5.92 9.55
C ASP A 70 -5.12 4.65 9.78
N ILE A 71 -4.46 3.56 10.18
CA ILE A 71 -5.15 2.32 10.56
C ILE A 71 -6.05 2.54 11.77
N VAL A 72 -5.55 3.18 12.83
CA VAL A 72 -6.34 3.48 14.03
C VAL A 72 -7.53 4.38 13.70
N LYS A 73 -7.33 5.42 12.88
CA LYS A 73 -8.43 6.28 12.41
C LYS A 73 -9.46 5.50 11.61
N GLN A 74 -9.04 4.62 10.70
CA GLN A 74 -9.96 3.77 9.94
C GLN A 74 -10.74 2.82 10.83
N MET A 75 -10.09 2.20 11.82
CA MET A 75 -10.76 1.34 12.80
C MET A 75 -11.80 2.15 13.59
N MET A 76 -11.46 3.34 14.07
CA MET A 76 -12.40 4.22 14.75
C MET A 76 -13.57 4.66 13.87
N ILE A 77 -13.31 5.00 12.60
CA ILE A 77 -14.39 5.37 11.66
C ILE A 77 -15.30 4.17 11.39
N ASN A 78 -14.74 2.96 11.25
CA ASN A 78 -15.54 1.76 11.00
C ASN A 78 -16.36 1.33 12.23
N GLU A 79 -15.86 1.57 13.44
CA GLU A 79 -16.54 1.25 14.70
C GLU A 79 -17.57 2.32 15.13
N PHE A 80 -17.32 3.60 14.83
CA PHE A 80 -18.09 4.74 15.35
C PHE A 80 -18.69 5.63 14.26
N GLY A 81 -18.61 5.23 12.99
CA GLY A 81 -18.89 6.06 11.81
C GLY A 81 -20.29 6.66 11.71
N ASP A 82 -21.27 6.12 12.44
CA ASP A 82 -22.63 6.68 12.49
C ASP A 82 -22.90 7.54 13.74
N ASP A 83 -21.99 7.62 14.72
CA ASP A 83 -22.26 8.28 16.00
C ASP A 83 -21.06 9.09 16.56
N LEU A 84 -20.50 9.96 15.72
CA LEU A 84 -19.49 10.97 16.11
C LEU A 84 -19.99 11.98 17.17
N SER A 85 -21.26 11.91 17.58
CA SER A 85 -21.83 12.71 18.66
C SER A 85 -21.33 12.30 20.05
N GLN A 86 -20.78 11.09 20.20
CA GLN A 86 -20.34 10.55 21.51
C GLN A 86 -18.86 10.83 21.84
N LEU A 87 -18.04 11.25 20.88
CA LEU A 87 -16.61 11.54 21.14
C LEU A 87 -16.37 12.88 21.85
N SER A 88 -17.36 13.78 21.90
CA SER A 88 -17.24 15.05 22.64
C SER A 88 -17.31 14.91 24.16
N SER A 89 -17.65 13.73 24.70
CA SER A 89 -17.80 13.50 26.15
C SER A 89 -16.60 12.81 26.80
N LEU A 90 -15.61 12.33 26.03
CA LEU A 90 -14.42 11.64 26.52
C LEU A 90 -13.21 12.56 26.76
N GLY A 91 -13.40 13.88 26.66
CA GLY A 91 -12.37 14.91 26.83
C GLY A 91 -12.56 15.81 28.05
N GLN A 92 -12.91 15.24 29.21
CA GLN A 92 -12.81 15.92 30.51
C GLN A 92 -12.01 15.09 31.51
#